data_AF-A0AAE3J576-F1
#
_entry.id   AF-A0AAE3J576-F1
#
_cell.length_a   1.000
_cell.length_b   1.000
_cell.length_c   1.000
_cell.angle_alpha   90.00
_cell.angle_beta   90.00
_cell.angle_gamma   90.00
#
_symmetry.space_group_name_H-M   'P 1'
#
loop_
_entity.id
_entity.type
_entity.pdbx_description
1 polymer ?
#
loop_
_entity_poly.entity_id
_entity_poly.type
_entity_poly.pdbx_seq_one_letter_code
_entity_poly.pdbx_strand_id
1 'polypeptide(L)'
;MKKLLLLTVVIGGAFFLGTHDVKAGDCYADPVAVHDWTGTTNIGAFVRDQACMDGSAVLTTIPKSTSVRIIGETDGWYRVEWNGTRGWVGSSLMSVTQKRFEGNVWDSYADYMKTYPSVKGAASPDPAPEEVVPVVVTAESIVEVKTTTDSALMSRLKGYILLQTQSHGEAWYVDPVSSKRYYMKDGPTAYQMMRSFGLGITETDYAKLSNDTALKSRLRGRIVLRAQAHGEAYYIHPKDLSVYYLKNGEEAYRVMRLYSLGITNTDLAKLATSIVPIK
;
A
#
# COMPACT_ATOMS: atom_id res chain seq x y z
N MET A 1 6.94 75.33 37.44
CA MET A 1 6.00 74.69 36.50
C MET A 1 6.69 73.45 35.93
N LYS A 2 6.48 72.29 36.55
CA LYS A 2 7.20 71.03 36.25
C LYS A 2 6.44 70.26 35.16
N LYS A 3 7.16 69.90 34.10
CA LYS A 3 6.68 69.17 32.91
C LYS A 3 6.21 67.76 33.30
N LEU A 4 4.98 67.40 32.91
CA LEU A 4 4.41 66.07 33.05
C LEU A 4 4.69 65.29 31.76
N LEU A 5 5.62 64.34 31.80
CA LEU A 5 5.88 63.38 30.72
C LEU A 5 4.83 62.26 30.78
N LEU A 6 4.09 62.04 29.69
CA LEU A 6 3.31 60.82 29.47
C LEU A 6 4.27 59.69 29.09
N LEU A 7 4.31 58.63 29.91
CA LEU A 7 4.95 57.36 29.59
C LEU A 7 3.90 56.42 28.97
N THR A 8 4.08 56.02 27.73
CA THR A 8 3.26 55.02 27.06
C THR A 8 3.70 53.61 27.48
N VAL A 9 2.75 52.84 28.01
CA VAL A 9 2.93 51.42 28.36
C VAL A 9 2.85 50.60 27.07
N VAL A 10 3.98 50.04 26.64
CA VAL A 10 4.01 49.02 25.58
C VAL A 10 3.75 47.67 26.23
N ILE A 11 2.52 47.17 26.10
CA ILE A 11 2.17 45.80 26.48
C ILE A 11 2.80 44.88 25.44
N GLY A 12 3.97 44.34 25.75
CA GLY A 12 4.60 43.26 25.01
C GLY A 12 3.75 42.00 25.12
N GLY A 13 2.83 41.82 24.19
CA GLY A 13 2.15 40.55 23.98
C GLY A 13 3.19 39.51 23.55
N ALA A 14 3.55 38.61 24.47
CA ALA A 14 4.27 37.40 24.13
C ALA A 14 3.38 36.58 23.19
N PHE A 15 3.63 36.71 21.89
CA PHE A 15 3.13 35.80 20.87
C PHE A 15 3.75 34.44 21.19
N PHE A 16 3.02 33.61 21.94
CA PHE A 16 3.27 32.18 22.02
C PHE A 16 3.09 31.64 20.60
N LEU A 17 4.20 31.52 19.86
CA LEU A 17 4.28 30.61 18.73
C LEU A 17 4.14 29.21 19.34
N GLY A 18 2.89 28.74 19.41
CA GLY A 18 2.61 27.35 19.69
C GLY A 18 3.34 26.52 18.65
N THR A 19 4.41 25.86 19.09
CA THR A 19 5.00 24.75 18.34
C THR A 19 3.93 23.68 18.26
N HIS A 20 3.19 23.67 17.17
CA HIS A 20 2.29 22.57 16.87
C HIS A 20 3.17 21.36 16.66
N ASP A 21 3.11 20.42 17.59
CA ASP A 21 3.77 19.12 17.47
C ASP A 21 3.32 18.49 16.15
N VAL A 22 4.22 18.48 15.16
CA VAL A 22 4.00 17.82 13.88
C VAL A 22 3.92 16.33 14.13
N LYS A 23 2.70 15.78 14.10
CA LYS A 23 2.46 14.35 14.13
C LYS A 23 2.46 13.84 12.68
N ALA A 24 3.36 12.90 12.39
CA ALA A 24 3.29 12.14 11.15
C ALA A 24 1.95 11.36 11.14
N GLY A 25 0.95 11.84 10.41
CA GLY A 25 -0.40 11.26 10.36
C GLY A 25 -1.56 12.26 10.21
N ASP A 26 -1.32 13.57 10.30
CA ASP A 26 -2.38 14.56 10.17
C ASP A 26 -2.72 14.80 8.68
N CYS A 27 -3.93 14.42 8.26
CA CYS A 27 -4.42 14.68 6.91
C CYS A 27 -4.92 16.13 6.78
N TYR A 28 -4.72 16.72 5.60
CA TYR A 28 -5.21 18.07 5.24
C TYR A 28 -4.53 19.20 6.02
N ALA A 29 -3.31 18.98 6.49
CA ALA A 29 -2.57 19.93 7.30
C ALA A 29 -1.69 20.83 6.42
N ASP A 30 -1.09 20.27 5.38
CA ASP A 30 -0.20 21.01 4.49
C ASP A 30 -0.99 21.75 3.38
N PRO A 31 -0.46 22.89 2.91
CA PRO A 31 -0.99 23.53 1.72
C PRO A 31 -0.80 22.62 0.49
N VAL A 32 -1.57 22.89 -0.57
CA VAL A 32 -1.48 22.14 -1.83
C VAL A 32 -0.62 22.90 -2.83
N ALA A 33 0.56 22.38 -3.16
CA ALA A 33 1.42 22.94 -4.19
C ALA A 33 1.00 22.41 -5.57
N VAL A 34 0.76 23.30 -6.53
CA VAL A 34 0.39 22.93 -7.91
C VAL A 34 1.64 22.58 -8.71
N HIS A 35 1.55 21.52 -9.49
CA HIS A 35 2.64 21.06 -10.37
C HIS A 35 2.13 20.76 -11.77
N ASP A 36 3.04 20.64 -12.73
CA ASP A 36 2.79 19.91 -13.98
C ASP A 36 3.97 18.99 -14.25
N TRP A 37 4.04 17.92 -13.47
CA TRP A 37 5.11 16.94 -13.51
C TRP A 37 4.64 15.66 -14.19
N THR A 38 5.61 14.87 -14.65
CA THR A 38 5.37 13.48 -15.02
C THR A 38 6.04 12.58 -13.99
N GLY A 39 5.32 11.55 -13.55
CA GLY A 39 5.83 10.53 -12.67
C GLY A 39 5.54 9.14 -13.19
N THR A 40 6.33 8.17 -12.78
CA THR A 40 6.11 6.75 -13.05
C THR A 40 5.82 6.01 -11.75
N THR A 41 4.84 5.12 -11.75
CA THR A 41 4.54 4.29 -10.58
C THR A 41 5.60 3.19 -10.39
N ASN A 42 6.18 3.10 -9.20
CA ASN A 42 7.19 2.07 -8.89
C ASN A 42 6.55 0.70 -8.61
N ILE A 43 5.30 0.72 -8.14
CA ILE A 43 4.44 -0.43 -7.87
C ILE A 43 3.00 -0.11 -8.31
N GLY A 44 2.08 -1.09 -8.26
CA GLY A 44 0.65 -0.80 -8.46
C GLY A 44 0.13 0.13 -7.36
N ALA A 45 -0.48 1.26 -7.76
CA ALA A 45 -0.82 2.36 -6.86
C ALA A 45 -2.33 2.67 -6.89
N PHE A 46 -2.93 2.81 -5.72
CA PHE A 46 -4.34 3.22 -5.61
C PHE A 46 -4.48 4.72 -5.76
N VAL A 47 -5.43 5.12 -6.61
CA VAL A 47 -5.88 6.50 -6.72
C VAL A 47 -7.07 6.66 -5.80
N ARG A 48 -6.92 7.51 -4.77
CA ARG A 48 -7.94 7.81 -3.79
C ARG A 48 -8.64 9.13 -4.10
N ASP A 49 -9.85 9.29 -3.58
CA ASP A 49 -10.61 10.54 -3.71
C ASP A 49 -10.08 11.67 -2.82
N GLN A 50 -9.34 11.35 -1.76
CA GLN A 50 -8.75 12.31 -0.82
C GLN A 50 -7.27 12.00 -0.54
N ALA A 51 -6.50 13.02 -0.18
CA ALA A 51 -5.09 12.93 0.24
C ALA A 51 -4.95 12.40 1.68
N CYS A 52 -5.62 11.29 1.99
CA CYS A 52 -5.64 10.70 3.32
C CYS A 52 -5.83 9.19 3.23
N MET A 53 -5.27 8.45 4.19
CA MET A 53 -5.50 6.99 4.30
C MET A 53 -6.87 6.69 4.89
N ASP A 54 -7.25 7.41 5.95
CA ASP A 54 -8.51 7.22 6.66
C ASP A 54 -9.63 8.07 6.04
N GLY A 55 -10.81 7.47 5.87
CA GLY A 55 -12.00 8.15 5.33
C GLY A 55 -12.03 8.30 3.81
N SER A 56 -10.96 7.96 3.09
CA SER A 56 -10.91 8.06 1.63
C SER A 56 -11.33 6.77 0.91
N ALA A 57 -11.99 6.93 -0.22
CA ALA A 57 -12.39 5.85 -1.11
C ALA A 57 -11.39 5.67 -2.27
N VAL A 58 -11.19 4.42 -2.70
CA VAL A 58 -10.37 4.11 -3.89
C VAL A 58 -11.21 4.31 -5.15
N LEU A 59 -10.75 5.20 -6.02
CA LEU A 59 -11.38 5.50 -7.31
C LEU A 59 -10.96 4.52 -8.39
N THR A 60 -9.66 4.26 -8.50
CA THR A 60 -9.07 3.31 -9.46
C THR A 60 -7.68 2.84 -9.00
N THR A 61 -7.09 1.92 -9.76
CA THR A 61 -5.71 1.44 -9.56
C THR A 61 -4.86 1.71 -10.79
N ILE A 62 -3.72 2.35 -10.61
CA ILE A 62 -2.71 2.55 -11.65
C ILE A 62 -1.74 1.35 -11.60
N PRO A 63 -1.51 0.63 -12.70
CA PRO A 63 -0.55 -0.47 -12.75
C PRO A 63 0.88 0.01 -12.48
N LYS A 64 1.77 -0.92 -12.10
CA LYS A 64 3.21 -0.64 -11.97
C LYS A 64 3.80 -0.16 -13.30
N SER A 65 4.80 0.71 -13.22
CA SER A 65 5.56 1.25 -14.37
C SER A 65 4.69 2.02 -15.35
N THR A 66 3.60 2.62 -14.87
CA THR A 66 2.70 3.46 -15.66
C THR A 66 3.10 4.93 -15.49
N SER A 67 3.24 5.63 -16.62
CA SER A 67 3.47 7.07 -16.63
C SER A 67 2.16 7.82 -16.37
N VAL A 68 2.17 8.75 -15.42
CA VAL A 68 1.02 9.55 -15.02
C VAL A 68 1.40 11.02 -14.88
N ARG A 69 0.41 11.90 -15.03
CA ARG A 69 0.59 13.34 -14.84
C ARG A 69 0.37 13.69 -13.37
N ILE A 70 1.32 14.35 -12.75
CA ILE A 70 1.23 14.85 -11.37
C ILE A 70 0.90 16.34 -11.46
N ILE A 71 -0.23 16.73 -10.85
CA ILE A 71 -0.78 18.09 -10.94
C ILE A 71 -0.73 18.85 -9.61
N GLY A 72 -0.28 18.17 -8.55
CA GLY A 72 -0.03 18.81 -7.27
C GLY A 72 0.49 17.84 -6.23
N GLU A 73 0.87 18.38 -5.08
CA GLU A 73 1.32 17.60 -3.93
C GLU A 73 0.85 18.24 -2.61
N THR A 74 0.60 17.40 -1.62
CA THR A 74 0.26 17.81 -0.24
C THR A 74 0.39 16.59 0.68
N ASP A 75 0.80 16.77 1.95
CA ASP A 75 0.78 15.72 2.98
C ASP A 75 1.43 14.36 2.57
N GLY A 76 2.45 14.38 1.71
CA GLY A 76 3.07 13.15 1.18
C GLY A 76 2.24 12.42 0.11
N TRP A 77 1.28 13.09 -0.51
CA TRP A 77 0.47 12.63 -1.62
C TRP A 77 0.75 13.44 -2.88
N TYR A 78 0.75 12.76 -4.02
CA TYR A 78 0.66 13.38 -5.34
C TYR A 78 -0.78 13.35 -5.83
N ARG A 79 -1.26 14.52 -6.27
CA ARG A 79 -2.46 14.59 -7.09
C ARG A 79 -2.11 14.15 -8.50
N VAL A 80 -2.81 13.15 -9.01
CA VAL A 80 -2.56 12.58 -10.33
C VAL A 80 -3.77 12.70 -11.23
N GLU A 81 -3.50 12.77 -12.53
CA GLU A 81 -4.50 12.58 -13.58
C GLU A 81 -4.03 11.47 -14.53
N TRP A 82 -4.85 10.44 -14.66
CA TRP A 82 -4.57 9.29 -15.51
C TRP A 82 -5.87 8.67 -15.99
N ASN A 83 -5.98 8.48 -17.31
CA ASN A 83 -7.12 7.81 -17.95
C ASN A 83 -8.49 8.41 -17.55
N GLY A 84 -8.58 9.75 -17.55
CA GLY A 84 -9.77 10.49 -17.11
C GLY A 84 -10.06 10.44 -15.61
N THR A 85 -9.30 9.66 -14.84
CA THR A 85 -9.40 9.63 -13.37
C THR A 85 -8.48 10.67 -12.77
N ARG A 86 -9.01 11.45 -11.83
CA ARG A 86 -8.27 12.44 -11.05
C ARG A 86 -8.42 12.14 -9.57
N GLY A 87 -7.31 11.98 -8.87
CA GLY A 87 -7.31 11.71 -7.44
C GLY A 87 -5.90 11.73 -6.86
N TRP A 88 -5.71 11.08 -5.72
CA TRP A 88 -4.49 11.17 -4.92
C TRP A 88 -3.78 9.82 -4.80
N VAL A 89 -2.46 9.82 -4.96
CA VAL A 89 -1.58 8.65 -4.83
C VAL A 89 -0.44 8.98 -3.88
N GLY A 90 -0.07 8.08 -2.99
CA GLY A 90 1.05 8.30 -2.06
C GLY A 90 2.36 8.55 -2.81
N SER A 91 3.06 9.63 -2.47
CA SER A 91 4.28 10.06 -3.17
C SER A 91 5.38 9.01 -3.15
N SER A 92 5.48 8.25 -2.05
CA SER A 92 6.43 7.14 -1.86
C SER A 92 6.27 5.99 -2.86
N LEU A 93 5.11 5.90 -3.54
CA LEU A 93 4.83 4.86 -4.53
C LEU A 93 5.23 5.27 -5.95
N MET A 94 5.72 6.50 -6.12
CA MET A 94 5.98 7.11 -7.41
C MET A 94 7.40 7.65 -7.50
N SER A 95 7.91 7.72 -8.73
CA SER A 95 9.15 8.41 -9.06
C SER A 95 8.85 9.52 -10.06
N VAL A 96 9.16 10.76 -9.69
CA VAL A 96 9.03 11.92 -10.57
C VAL A 96 10.12 11.85 -11.64
N THR A 97 9.73 11.80 -12.92
CA THR A 97 10.65 11.67 -14.06
C THR A 97 10.88 13.01 -14.75
N GLN A 98 9.91 13.92 -14.74
CA GLN A 98 10.04 15.24 -15.35
C GLN A 98 9.35 16.30 -14.50
N LYS A 99 10.08 17.35 -14.13
CA LYS A 99 9.56 18.53 -13.44
C LYS A 99 9.51 19.70 -14.40
N ARG A 100 8.36 19.89 -15.07
CA ARG A 100 8.22 20.92 -16.11
C ARG A 100 7.80 22.28 -15.56
N PHE A 101 7.07 22.30 -14.45
CA PHE A 101 6.53 23.51 -13.88
C PHE A 101 6.22 23.34 -12.39
N GLU A 102 6.47 24.40 -11.62
CA GLU A 102 6.07 24.58 -10.23
C GLU A 102 5.14 25.80 -10.17
N GLY A 103 3.92 25.57 -9.73
CA GLY A 103 2.83 26.53 -9.79
C GLY A 103 2.56 27.24 -8.47
N ASN A 104 1.38 27.83 -8.39
CA ASN A 104 0.91 28.49 -7.17
C ASN A 104 0.62 27.47 -6.06
N VAL A 105 0.74 27.92 -4.82
CA VAL A 105 0.40 27.16 -3.62
C VAL A 105 -0.99 27.58 -3.14
N TRP A 106 -1.84 26.60 -2.80
CA TRP A 106 -3.15 26.82 -2.23
C TRP A 106 -3.09 26.64 -0.72
N ASP A 107 -3.48 27.67 0.03
CA ASP A 107 -3.43 27.67 1.50
C ASP A 107 -4.47 26.73 2.15
N SER A 108 -5.44 26.22 1.36
CA SER A 108 -6.56 25.42 1.84
C SER A 108 -6.82 24.22 0.93
N TYR A 109 -6.63 23.02 1.48
CA TYR A 109 -7.00 21.77 0.80
C TYR A 109 -8.47 21.74 0.39
N ALA A 110 -9.38 22.24 1.25
CA ALA A 110 -10.81 22.25 0.97
C ALA A 110 -11.16 23.13 -0.25
N ASP A 111 -10.52 24.29 -0.40
CA ASP A 111 -10.78 25.18 -1.53
C ASP A 111 -10.14 24.68 -2.82
N TYR A 112 -8.96 24.05 -2.72
CA TYR A 112 -8.38 23.30 -3.82
C TYR A 112 -9.34 22.21 -4.31
N MET A 113 -9.91 21.42 -3.41
CA MET A 113 -10.83 20.33 -3.75
C MET A 113 -12.17 20.79 -4.33
N LYS A 114 -12.66 21.99 -3.98
CA LYS A 114 -13.84 22.58 -4.63
C LYS A 114 -13.57 22.90 -6.10
N THR A 115 -12.36 23.36 -6.40
CA THR A 115 -11.94 23.74 -7.77
C THR A 115 -11.54 22.50 -8.58
N TYR A 116 -10.87 21.55 -7.94
CA TYR A 116 -10.33 20.33 -8.55
C TYR A 116 -10.86 19.08 -7.83
N PRO A 117 -12.17 18.77 -7.94
CA PRO A 117 -12.73 17.60 -7.30
C PRO A 117 -12.08 16.32 -7.84
N SER A 118 -12.05 15.29 -7.01
CA SER A 118 -11.63 13.96 -7.44
C SER A 118 -12.73 13.36 -8.32
N VAL A 119 -12.32 12.77 -9.44
CA VAL A 119 -13.22 12.25 -10.47
C VAL A 119 -12.78 10.84 -10.77
N LYS A 120 -13.69 9.88 -10.66
CA LYS A 120 -13.49 8.56 -11.24
C LYS A 120 -13.71 8.67 -12.75
N GLY A 121 -12.66 8.48 -13.54
CA GLY A 121 -12.81 8.41 -14.98
C GLY A 121 -13.74 7.26 -15.34
N ALA A 122 -14.49 7.40 -16.45
CA ALA A 122 -15.12 6.23 -17.05
C ALA A 122 -14.02 5.18 -17.22
N ALA A 123 -14.25 3.96 -16.72
CA ALA A 123 -13.31 2.88 -16.93
C ALA A 123 -12.94 2.92 -18.41
N SER A 124 -11.64 3.02 -18.74
CA SER A 124 -11.24 2.60 -20.09
C SER A 124 -11.94 1.27 -20.31
N PRO A 125 -12.65 1.07 -21.43
CA PRO A 125 -13.01 -0.30 -21.78
C PRO A 125 -11.73 -1.10 -21.60
N ASP A 126 -11.80 -2.15 -20.77
CA ASP A 126 -10.67 -3.06 -20.59
C ASP A 126 -10.00 -3.21 -21.96
N PRO A 127 -8.66 -3.11 -22.06
CA PRO A 127 -8.01 -3.45 -23.32
C PRO A 127 -8.58 -4.82 -23.69
N ALA A 128 -9.39 -4.83 -24.77
CA ALA A 128 -10.14 -6.01 -25.15
C ALA A 128 -9.14 -7.16 -25.17
N PRO A 129 -9.45 -8.29 -24.50
CA PRO A 129 -8.53 -9.41 -24.48
C PRO A 129 -8.13 -9.67 -25.93
N GLU A 130 -6.83 -9.54 -26.25
CA GLU A 130 -6.33 -9.85 -27.59
C GLU A 130 -6.96 -11.19 -27.99
N GLU A 131 -7.71 -11.18 -29.10
CA GLU A 131 -8.57 -12.27 -29.54
C GLU A 131 -7.80 -13.60 -29.52
N VAL A 132 -8.02 -14.40 -28.48
CA VAL A 132 -7.64 -15.81 -28.47
C VAL A 132 -8.64 -16.52 -29.36
N VAL A 133 -8.21 -16.79 -30.60
CA VAL A 133 -8.89 -17.68 -31.54
C VAL A 133 -9.42 -18.94 -30.82
N PRO A 134 -10.71 -19.29 -30.97
CA PRO A 134 -11.30 -20.35 -30.19
C PRO A 134 -10.85 -21.72 -30.73
N VAL A 135 -10.11 -22.48 -29.93
CA VAL A 135 -9.97 -23.92 -30.13
C VAL A 135 -11.26 -24.56 -29.64
N VAL A 136 -12.04 -25.08 -30.59
CA VAL A 136 -13.28 -25.82 -30.35
C VAL A 136 -12.93 -27.09 -29.57
N VAL A 137 -13.44 -27.21 -28.34
CA VAL A 137 -13.45 -28.48 -27.60
C VAL A 137 -14.90 -28.85 -27.36
N THR A 138 -15.34 -29.90 -28.03
CA THR A 138 -16.67 -30.50 -27.89
C THR A 138 -16.82 -31.12 -26.49
N ALA A 139 -17.98 -30.90 -25.91
CA ALA A 139 -18.36 -31.35 -24.58
C ALA A 139 -18.38 -32.88 -24.47
N GLU A 140 -17.75 -33.42 -23.43
CA GLU A 140 -18.25 -34.57 -22.67
C GLU A 140 -17.43 -34.76 -21.38
N SER A 141 -18.14 -35.17 -20.33
CA SER A 141 -17.69 -35.50 -18.96
C SER A 141 -17.38 -34.34 -18.00
N ILE A 142 -18.22 -34.27 -16.96
CA ILE A 142 -17.98 -33.53 -15.71
C ILE A 142 -16.82 -34.22 -15.00
N VAL A 143 -15.64 -33.60 -15.01
CA VAL A 143 -14.49 -34.02 -14.21
C VAL A 143 -14.33 -33.04 -13.06
N GLU A 144 -14.44 -33.58 -11.85
CA GLU A 144 -14.10 -32.93 -10.59
C GLU A 144 -12.74 -32.22 -10.72
N VAL A 145 -12.74 -30.88 -10.60
CA VAL A 145 -11.54 -30.07 -10.82
C VAL A 145 -10.54 -30.30 -9.69
N LYS A 146 -9.75 -31.36 -9.82
CA LYS A 146 -8.47 -31.48 -9.14
C LYS A 146 -7.57 -30.40 -9.73
N THR A 147 -7.60 -29.22 -9.12
CA THR A 147 -6.65 -28.13 -9.40
C THR A 147 -5.25 -28.69 -9.17
N THR A 148 -4.59 -29.12 -10.25
CA THR A 148 -3.16 -29.39 -10.24
C THR A 148 -2.48 -28.05 -10.11
N THR A 149 -2.36 -27.58 -8.87
CA THR A 149 -1.48 -26.47 -8.52
C THR A 149 -0.13 -26.76 -9.18
N ASP A 150 0.30 -25.87 -10.08
CA ASP A 150 1.61 -25.98 -10.72
C ASP A 150 2.67 -26.01 -9.60
N SER A 151 3.24 -27.19 -9.36
CA SER A 151 4.11 -27.46 -8.22
C SER A 151 5.40 -26.64 -8.30
N ALA A 152 5.84 -26.30 -9.52
CA ALA A 152 7.02 -25.46 -9.73
C ALA A 152 6.70 -24.00 -9.40
N LEU A 153 5.56 -23.50 -9.87
CA LEU A 153 5.08 -22.16 -9.53
C LEU A 153 4.85 -22.01 -8.02
N MET A 154 4.15 -22.95 -7.40
CA MET A 154 3.90 -22.94 -5.96
C MET A 154 5.20 -23.01 -5.14
N SER A 155 6.16 -23.82 -5.57
CA SER A 155 7.47 -23.89 -4.89
C SER A 155 8.23 -22.57 -4.91
N ARG A 156 8.04 -21.76 -5.97
CA ARG A 156 8.63 -20.42 -6.08
C ARG A 156 7.86 -19.38 -5.26
N LEU A 157 6.54 -19.50 -5.19
CA LEU A 157 5.67 -18.46 -4.61
C LEU A 157 5.31 -18.69 -3.15
N LYS A 158 5.49 -19.89 -2.61
CA LYS A 158 5.18 -20.18 -1.21
C LYS A 158 5.93 -19.24 -0.26
N GLY A 159 5.18 -18.67 0.68
CA GLY A 159 5.68 -17.69 1.64
C GLY A 159 5.84 -16.29 1.10
N TYR A 160 5.64 -16.06 -0.20
CA TYR A 160 5.60 -14.72 -0.74
C TYR A 160 4.23 -14.08 -0.50
N ILE A 161 4.32 -12.76 -0.40
CA ILE A 161 3.19 -11.88 -0.56
C ILE A 161 3.19 -11.45 -2.02
N LEU A 162 2.07 -11.65 -2.69
CA LEU A 162 1.90 -11.40 -4.10
C LEU A 162 1.04 -10.17 -4.31
N LEU A 163 1.40 -9.38 -5.32
CA LEU A 163 0.61 -8.26 -5.76
C LEU A 163 0.14 -8.51 -7.18
N GLN A 164 -1.17 -8.51 -7.38
CA GLN A 164 -1.75 -8.73 -8.70
C GLN A 164 -1.53 -7.49 -9.57
N THR A 165 -0.62 -7.57 -10.54
CA THR A 165 -0.20 -6.38 -11.31
C THR A 165 -1.09 -6.07 -12.51
N GLN A 166 -2.00 -6.99 -12.87
CA GLN A 166 -2.89 -6.91 -14.03
C GLN A 166 -4.36 -6.70 -13.63
N SER A 167 -4.62 -6.22 -12.41
CA SER A 167 -5.96 -5.93 -11.88
C SER A 167 -5.85 -4.75 -10.92
N HIS A 168 -6.72 -4.68 -9.93
CA HIS A 168 -6.79 -3.65 -8.89
C HIS A 168 -5.66 -3.76 -7.85
N GLY A 169 -4.50 -4.34 -8.18
CA GLY A 169 -3.40 -4.45 -7.22
C GLY A 169 -3.77 -5.28 -6.00
N GLU A 170 -4.62 -6.29 -6.12
CA GLU A 170 -5.01 -7.15 -4.99
C GLU A 170 -3.78 -7.81 -4.36
N ALA A 171 -3.71 -7.80 -3.03
CA ALA A 171 -2.63 -8.43 -2.29
C ALA A 171 -3.03 -9.85 -1.85
N TRP A 172 -2.12 -10.79 -1.99
CA TRP A 172 -2.35 -12.20 -1.68
C TRP A 172 -1.19 -12.76 -0.86
N TYR A 173 -1.46 -13.50 0.20
CA TYR A 173 -0.43 -14.25 0.93
C TYR A 173 -0.48 -15.70 0.52
N VAL A 174 0.65 -16.29 0.10
CA VAL A 174 0.75 -17.73 -0.16
C VAL A 174 1.33 -18.40 1.06
N ASP A 175 0.51 -19.13 1.81
CA ASP A 175 0.96 -19.80 3.04
C ASP A 175 1.92 -20.97 2.71
N PRO A 176 3.14 -21.00 3.27
CA PRO A 176 4.08 -22.11 3.11
C PRO A 176 3.56 -23.46 3.61
N VAL A 177 2.60 -23.47 4.54
CA VAL A 177 2.09 -24.71 5.16
C VAL A 177 0.95 -25.29 4.35
N SER A 178 -0.13 -24.53 4.15
CA SER A 178 -1.31 -25.00 3.41
C SER A 178 -1.12 -24.98 1.90
N SER A 179 -0.10 -24.30 1.36
CA SER A 179 0.10 -24.10 -0.08
C SER A 179 -1.13 -23.48 -0.76
N LYS A 180 -1.86 -22.64 -0.02
CA LYS A 180 -3.01 -21.88 -0.52
C LYS A 180 -2.70 -20.40 -0.47
N ARG A 181 -3.32 -19.66 -1.39
CA ARG A 181 -3.32 -18.19 -1.35
C ARG A 181 -4.52 -17.69 -0.55
N TYR A 182 -4.32 -16.58 0.13
CA TYR A 182 -5.34 -15.90 0.92
C TYR A 182 -5.38 -14.43 0.54
N TYR A 183 -6.60 -13.93 0.29
CA TYR A 183 -6.80 -12.56 -0.13
C TYR A 183 -6.69 -11.59 1.05
N MET A 184 -5.86 -10.56 0.87
CA MET A 184 -5.67 -9.45 1.82
C MET A 184 -6.33 -8.21 1.25
N LYS A 185 -7.61 -8.03 1.58
CA LYS A 185 -8.40 -6.90 1.07
C LYS A 185 -7.96 -5.54 1.64
N ASP A 186 -7.54 -5.48 2.90
CA ASP A 186 -7.21 -4.26 3.63
C ASP A 186 -6.22 -4.54 4.78
N GLY A 187 -5.75 -3.47 5.44
CA GLY A 187 -4.83 -3.55 6.57
C GLY A 187 -5.37 -4.32 7.78
N PRO A 188 -6.62 -4.09 8.24
CA PRO A 188 -7.22 -4.90 9.31
C PRO A 188 -7.29 -6.40 9.00
N THR A 189 -7.69 -6.77 7.78
CA THR A 189 -7.74 -8.17 7.33
C THR A 189 -6.35 -8.77 7.27
N ALA A 190 -5.37 -8.02 6.74
CA ALA A 190 -3.98 -8.43 6.73
C ALA A 190 -3.50 -8.70 8.17
N TYR A 191 -3.77 -7.80 9.11
CA TYR A 191 -3.39 -7.98 10.51
C TYR A 191 -4.02 -9.22 11.14
N GLN A 192 -5.32 -9.45 10.91
CA GLN A 192 -6.01 -10.66 11.40
C GLN A 192 -5.42 -11.93 10.78
N MET A 193 -5.14 -11.92 9.47
CA MET A 193 -4.46 -13.02 8.79
C MET A 193 -3.11 -13.33 9.43
N MET A 194 -2.30 -12.30 9.70
CA MET A 194 -0.99 -12.47 10.33
C MET A 194 -1.07 -13.12 11.70
N ARG A 195 -2.09 -12.77 12.51
CA ARG A 195 -2.32 -13.42 13.80
C ARG A 195 -2.80 -14.86 13.66
N SER A 196 -3.61 -15.15 12.63
CA SER A 196 -4.15 -16.50 12.38
C SER A 196 -3.08 -17.47 11.85
N PHE A 197 -2.22 -17.02 10.93
CA PHE A 197 -1.12 -17.82 10.37
C PHE A 197 0.17 -17.77 11.19
N GLY A 198 0.23 -16.85 12.14
CA GLY A 198 1.43 -16.54 12.89
C GLY A 198 1.89 -17.71 13.75
N LEU A 199 3.13 -18.16 13.52
CA LEU A 199 3.77 -19.16 14.38
C LEU A 199 4.29 -18.49 15.64
N GLY A 200 3.80 -18.91 16.81
CA GLY A 200 4.36 -18.46 18.09
C GLY A 200 5.82 -18.89 18.24
N ILE A 201 6.71 -17.93 18.50
CA ILE A 201 8.13 -18.16 18.79
C ILE A 201 8.46 -17.80 20.24
N THR A 202 9.48 -18.46 20.78
CA THR A 202 10.01 -18.13 22.12
C THR A 202 10.84 -16.86 22.07
N GLU A 203 11.02 -16.19 23.22
CA GLU A 203 11.91 -15.02 23.31
C GLU A 203 13.37 -15.37 22.98
N THR A 204 13.79 -16.60 23.26
CA THR A 204 15.13 -17.10 22.87
C THR A 204 15.28 -17.18 21.35
N ASP A 205 14.25 -17.63 20.63
CA ASP A 205 14.28 -17.70 19.16
C ASP A 205 14.11 -16.32 18.54
N TYR A 206 13.28 -15.46 19.13
CA TYR A 206 13.13 -14.07 18.71
C TYR A 206 14.46 -13.31 18.76
N ALA A 207 15.21 -13.42 19.87
CA ALA A 207 16.51 -12.77 20.03
C ALA A 207 17.52 -13.20 18.94
N LYS A 208 17.37 -14.41 18.40
CA LYS A 208 18.23 -14.94 17.34
C LYS A 208 17.85 -14.42 15.94
N LEU A 209 16.63 -13.92 15.71
CA LEU A 209 16.19 -13.50 14.38
C LEU A 209 17.08 -12.42 13.74
N SER A 210 17.72 -11.59 14.55
CA SER A 210 18.65 -10.57 14.05
C SER A 210 19.82 -11.18 13.28
N ASN A 211 20.45 -12.22 13.85
CA ASN A 211 21.77 -12.70 13.40
C ASN A 211 21.81 -14.17 12.95
N ASP A 212 20.81 -14.98 13.29
CA ASP A 212 20.79 -16.41 12.98
C ASP A 212 20.14 -16.68 11.61
N THR A 213 20.98 -16.87 10.60
CA THR A 213 20.56 -17.19 9.24
C THR A 213 19.91 -18.57 9.13
N ALA A 214 20.27 -19.55 9.96
CA ALA A 214 19.69 -20.88 9.92
C ALA A 214 18.24 -20.86 10.43
N LEU A 215 18.00 -20.14 11.52
CA LEU A 215 16.66 -19.91 12.04
C LEU A 215 15.80 -19.15 11.03
N LYS A 216 16.29 -18.03 10.48
CA LYS A 216 15.58 -17.28 9.44
C LYS A 216 15.27 -18.13 8.20
N SER A 217 16.21 -18.98 7.77
CA SER A 217 16.01 -19.89 6.64
C SER A 217 14.91 -20.90 6.87
N ARG A 218 14.72 -21.38 8.11
CA ARG A 218 13.61 -22.26 8.51
C ARG A 218 12.27 -21.52 8.55
N LEU A 219 12.30 -20.25 8.93
CA LEU A 219 11.13 -19.39 9.08
C LEU A 219 10.80 -18.55 7.83
N ARG A 220 11.56 -18.72 6.74
CA ARG A 220 11.42 -17.93 5.52
C ARG A 220 9.98 -17.99 4.97
N GLY A 221 9.45 -16.81 4.65
CA GLY A 221 8.08 -16.63 4.17
C GLY A 221 6.98 -16.85 5.20
N ARG A 222 7.33 -17.14 6.47
CA ARG A 222 6.36 -17.26 7.55
C ARG A 222 6.16 -15.92 8.24
N ILE A 223 4.99 -15.82 8.84
CA ILE A 223 4.68 -14.80 9.82
C ILE A 223 4.92 -15.44 11.20
N VAL A 224 5.64 -14.74 12.07
CA VAL A 224 5.95 -15.20 13.43
C VAL A 224 5.40 -14.22 14.45
N LEU A 225 4.96 -14.76 15.58
CA LEU A 225 4.38 -13.99 16.67
C LEU A 225 5.22 -14.17 17.92
N ARG A 226 5.55 -13.07 18.60
CA ARG A 226 6.10 -13.11 19.95
C ARG A 226 5.01 -13.46 20.96
N ALA A 227 4.72 -14.75 21.06
CA ALA A 227 3.62 -15.27 21.88
C ALA A 227 3.85 -15.08 23.39
N GLN A 228 5.09 -14.93 23.82
CA GLN A 228 5.49 -14.74 25.22
C GLN A 228 5.56 -13.26 25.64
N ALA A 229 5.40 -12.33 24.70
CA ALA A 229 5.44 -10.89 24.93
C ALA A 229 4.07 -10.26 24.59
N HIS A 230 4.06 -9.09 23.95
CA HIS A 230 2.84 -8.35 23.61
C HIS A 230 2.12 -8.85 22.34
N GLY A 231 2.47 -10.04 21.82
CA GLY A 231 1.84 -10.60 20.62
C GLY A 231 2.26 -9.91 19.32
N GLU A 232 3.44 -9.30 19.31
CA GLU A 232 4.04 -8.63 18.15
C GLU A 232 4.25 -9.58 16.98
N ALA A 233 3.99 -9.09 15.76
CA ALA A 233 4.07 -9.88 14.55
C ALA A 233 5.24 -9.45 13.66
N TYR A 234 5.90 -10.43 13.03
CA TYR A 234 7.01 -10.21 12.12
C TYR A 234 6.87 -11.09 10.88
N TYR A 235 7.26 -10.57 9.71
CA TYR A 235 7.33 -11.29 8.46
C TYR A 235 8.78 -11.50 8.05
N ILE A 236 9.16 -12.75 7.76
CA ILE A 236 10.51 -13.09 7.28
C ILE A 236 10.44 -13.22 5.76
N HIS A 237 11.07 -12.33 5.02
CA HIS A 237 10.96 -12.33 3.57
C HIS A 237 11.70 -13.54 2.94
N PRO A 238 11.08 -14.27 1.98
CA PRO A 238 11.60 -15.55 1.51
C PRO A 238 12.97 -15.52 0.81
N LYS A 239 13.31 -14.37 0.18
CA LYS A 239 14.50 -14.26 -0.68
C LYS A 239 15.76 -13.86 0.09
N ASP A 240 15.66 -12.81 0.87
CA ASP A 240 16.78 -12.12 1.53
C ASP A 240 16.79 -12.35 3.04
N LEU A 241 15.76 -13.03 3.58
CA LEU A 241 15.60 -13.31 5.00
C LEU A 241 15.47 -12.05 5.87
N SER A 242 15.14 -10.90 5.27
CA SER A 242 14.85 -9.67 5.99
C SER A 242 13.65 -9.86 6.91
N VAL A 243 13.73 -9.34 8.14
CA VAL A 243 12.68 -9.44 9.15
C VAL A 243 11.97 -8.11 9.25
N TYR A 244 10.68 -8.09 8.93
CA TYR A 244 9.86 -6.88 8.94
C TYR A 244 8.88 -6.91 10.09
N TYR A 245 8.88 -5.84 10.89
CA TYR A 245 7.95 -5.68 11.99
C TYR A 245 6.57 -5.21 11.49
N LEU A 246 5.53 -5.91 11.92
CA LEU A 246 4.14 -5.71 11.50
C LEU A 246 3.35 -5.11 12.68
N LYS A 247 3.72 -3.90 13.07
CA LYS A 247 3.24 -3.21 14.29
C LYS A 247 1.71 -3.19 14.40
N ASN A 248 1.03 -2.88 13.30
CA ASN A 248 -0.42 -2.76 13.20
C ASN A 248 -0.85 -3.11 11.76
N GLY A 249 -2.16 -3.08 11.48
CA GLY A 249 -2.66 -3.41 10.15
C GLY A 249 -2.17 -2.49 9.04
N GLU A 250 -1.90 -1.22 9.32
CA GLU A 250 -1.39 -0.27 8.34
C GLU A 250 0.08 -0.53 7.99
N GLU A 251 0.96 -0.65 8.98
CA GLU A 251 2.37 -0.99 8.77
C GLU A 251 2.52 -2.33 8.10
N ALA A 252 1.67 -3.28 8.48
CA ALA A 252 1.69 -4.57 7.87
C ALA A 252 1.24 -4.49 6.41
N TYR A 253 0.15 -3.80 6.11
CA TYR A 253 -0.26 -3.52 4.73
C TYR A 253 0.85 -2.85 3.90
N ARG A 254 1.58 -1.90 4.50
CA ARG A 254 2.70 -1.20 3.87
C ARG A 254 3.86 -2.13 3.54
N VAL A 255 4.35 -2.91 4.52
CA VAL A 255 5.40 -3.93 4.33
C VAL A 255 4.99 -4.92 3.23
N MET A 256 3.74 -5.36 3.27
CA MET A 256 3.20 -6.33 2.33
C MET A 256 3.17 -5.81 0.89
N ARG A 257 2.79 -4.55 0.68
CA ARG A 257 2.84 -3.90 -0.63
C ARG A 257 4.27 -3.68 -1.11
N LEU A 258 5.13 -3.15 -0.24
CA LEU A 258 6.50 -2.75 -0.59
C LEU A 258 7.38 -3.95 -0.98
N TYR A 259 7.26 -5.06 -0.25
CA TYR A 259 8.06 -6.26 -0.45
C TYR A 259 7.28 -7.40 -1.14
N SER A 260 6.19 -7.05 -1.83
CA SER A 260 5.43 -8.00 -2.63
C SER A 260 6.16 -8.40 -3.91
N LEU A 261 5.90 -9.63 -4.35
CA LEU A 261 6.25 -10.09 -5.68
C LEU A 261 5.05 -9.87 -6.62
N GLY A 262 5.28 -9.20 -7.75
CA GLY A 262 4.24 -9.04 -8.76
C GLY A 262 3.82 -10.39 -9.37
N ILE A 263 2.53 -10.61 -9.57
CA ILE A 263 1.98 -11.80 -10.23
C ILE A 263 0.93 -11.44 -11.28
N THR A 264 0.93 -12.21 -12.37
CA THR A 264 -0.05 -12.13 -13.46
C THR A 264 -1.37 -12.80 -13.06
N ASN A 265 -2.47 -12.43 -13.72
CA ASN A 265 -3.78 -13.05 -13.48
C ASN A 265 -3.74 -14.54 -13.83
N THR A 266 -3.04 -14.91 -14.91
CA THR A 266 -2.87 -16.30 -15.38
C THR A 266 -2.12 -17.16 -14.37
N ASP A 267 -0.99 -16.68 -13.83
CA ASP A 267 -0.22 -17.44 -12.84
C ASP A 267 -0.89 -17.44 -11.48
N LEU A 268 -1.54 -16.34 -11.11
CA LEU A 268 -2.37 -16.29 -9.92
C LEU A 268 -3.43 -17.38 -10.04
N ALA A 269 -4.26 -17.43 -11.08
CA ALA A 269 -5.35 -18.40 -11.25
C ALA A 269 -4.95 -19.89 -11.03
N LYS A 270 -3.68 -20.26 -11.25
CA LYS A 270 -3.15 -21.61 -11.01
C LYS A 270 -2.95 -21.95 -9.53
N LEU A 271 -3.00 -20.97 -8.62
CA LEU A 271 -2.85 -21.17 -7.18
C LEU A 271 -4.22 -21.41 -6.53
N ALA A 272 -4.33 -22.42 -5.67
CA ALA A 272 -5.54 -22.67 -4.90
C ALA A 272 -5.82 -21.51 -3.92
N THR A 273 -7.05 -21.00 -3.93
CA THR A 273 -7.49 -19.92 -3.04
C THR A 273 -8.22 -20.45 -1.82
N SER A 274 -8.11 -19.77 -0.68
CA SER A 274 -8.86 -20.08 0.53
C SER A 274 -9.24 -18.80 1.27
N ILE A 275 -10.32 -18.90 2.05
CA ILE A 275 -10.69 -17.86 3.01
C ILE A 275 -9.85 -18.00 4.28
N VAL A 276 -9.60 -16.87 4.91
CA VAL A 276 -8.88 -16.79 6.18
C VAL A 276 -9.76 -17.41 7.25
N PRO A 277 -9.27 -18.38 8.04
CA PRO A 277 -9.96 -18.81 9.23
C PRO A 277 -9.84 -17.71 10.28
N ILE A 278 -10.79 -16.77 10.27
CA ILE A 278 -10.94 -15.74 11.31
C ILE A 278 -11.65 -16.42 12.48
N LYS A 279 -10.99 -16.48 13.64
CA LYS A 279 -11.57 -16.94 14.90
C LYS A 279 -12.07 -15.76 15.71
#